data_AF-A0A355GIP0-F1
#
_entry.id   AF-A0A355GIP0-F1
#
_cell.length_a   1.000
_cell.length_b   1.000
_cell.length_c   1.000
_cell.angle_alpha   90.00
_cell.angle_beta   90.00
_cell.angle_gamma   90.00
#
_symmetry.space_group_name_H-M   'P 1'
#
loop_
_entity.id
_entity.type
_entity.pdbx_description
1 polymer ?
#
loop_
_entity_poly.entity_id
_entity_poly.type
_entity_poly.pdbx_seq_one_letter_code
_entity_poly.pdbx_strand_id
1 'polypeptide(L)'
;AMTVYSLGKTFLWPTMLGVVGERFPKGGALTMGAMGGIGMLSAGLLGGPGIGYNQDYYATQKLEQLSPQAYERYAVADKSSFLFLPEIKGLDGSKVSVLKNDGKDLTEAVEVLKKENKQDASISALNQWWQGAEKFAPKDEPDVKEAGIYGGRMALKCTALVPLFMAFGYFILVLYFRSKGGYQVEVLHGKEPEGEHYTGGVEGPVK
;
A
#
# COMPACT_ATOMS: atom_id res chain seq x y z
N ALA A 1 0.80 15.17 -3.43
CA ALA A 1 0.35 13.80 -3.09
C ALA A 1 1.29 13.16 -2.07
N MET A 2 2.57 12.90 -2.40
CA MET A 2 3.50 12.26 -1.45
C MET A 2 3.65 13.01 -0.11
N THR A 3 3.80 14.34 -0.13
CA THR A 3 3.91 15.12 1.11
C THR A 3 2.69 14.97 2.02
N VAL A 4 1.48 15.04 1.46
CA VAL A 4 0.22 14.87 2.20
C VAL A 4 0.11 13.46 2.76
N TYR A 5 0.48 12.46 1.97
CA TYR A 5 0.49 11.06 2.40
C TYR A 5 1.49 10.81 3.54
N SER A 6 2.71 11.36 3.44
CA SER A 6 3.74 11.24 4.47
C SER A 6 3.35 11.95 5.76
N LEU A 7 2.84 13.19 5.68
CA LEU A 7 2.33 13.93 6.85
C LEU A 7 1.16 13.20 7.51
N GLY A 8 0.27 12.65 6.70
CA GLY A 8 -0.84 11.82 7.17
C GLY A 8 -0.34 10.60 7.95
N LYS A 9 0.62 9.85 7.40
CA LYS A 9 1.17 8.68 8.09
C LYS A 9 1.88 9.02 9.41
N THR A 10 2.63 10.12 9.46
CA THR A 10 3.39 10.50 10.66
C THR A 10 2.50 11.08 11.76
N PHE A 11 1.40 11.73 11.41
CA PHE A 11 0.53 12.39 12.38
C PHE A 11 -0.65 11.51 12.83
N LEU A 12 -1.30 10.81 11.90
CA LEU A 12 -2.59 10.16 12.16
C LEU A 12 -2.46 8.85 12.93
N TRP A 13 -1.34 8.12 12.75
CA TRP A 13 -1.14 6.85 13.44
C TRP A 13 -0.85 7.04 14.94
N PRO A 14 0.09 7.92 15.37
CA PRO A 14 0.33 8.17 16.79
C PRO A 14 -0.88 8.80 17.48
N THR A 15 -1.58 9.72 16.81
CA THR A 15 -2.78 10.36 17.38
C THR A 15 -3.93 9.38 17.57
N MET A 16 -4.14 8.45 16.62
CA MET A 16 -5.13 7.38 16.77
C MET A 16 -4.84 6.51 18.00
N LEU A 17 -3.59 6.08 18.18
CA LEU A 17 -3.20 5.27 19.34
C LEU A 17 -3.30 6.05 20.66
N GLY A 18 -2.94 7.35 20.66
CA GLY A 18 -3.09 8.22 21.82
C GLY A 18 -4.56 8.36 22.25
N VAL A 19 -5.45 8.65 21.31
CA VAL A 19 -6.90 8.75 21.57
C VAL A 19 -7.46 7.42 22.09
N VAL A 20 -7.04 6.27 21.54
CA VAL A 20 -7.47 4.95 22.03
C VAL A 20 -6.98 4.72 23.46
N GLY A 21 -5.73 5.09 23.77
CA GLY A 21 -5.17 4.98 25.11
C GLY A 21 -5.94 5.78 26.15
N GLU A 22 -6.31 7.02 25.81
CA GLU A 22 -7.09 7.89 26.69
C GLU A 22 -8.55 7.44 26.84
N ARG A 23 -9.17 6.93 25.76
CA ARG A 23 -10.58 6.53 25.79
C ARG A 23 -10.81 5.15 26.41
N PHE A 24 -9.85 4.25 26.31
CA PHE A 24 -9.96 2.88 26.81
C PHE A 24 -8.81 2.54 27.79
N PRO A 25 -8.65 3.28 28.90
CA PRO A 25 -7.51 3.10 29.82
C PRO A 25 -7.51 1.71 30.47
N LYS A 26 -8.69 1.15 30.75
CA LYS A 26 -8.85 -0.22 31.27
C LYS A 26 -8.42 -1.30 30.26
N GLY A 27 -8.41 -0.95 28.97
CA GLY A 27 -8.06 -1.85 27.88
C GLY A 27 -6.55 -1.90 27.57
N GLY A 28 -5.79 -0.92 28.05
CA GLY A 28 -4.32 -0.88 28.04
C GLY A 28 -3.66 -1.34 26.73
N ALA A 29 -2.57 -2.11 26.88
CA ALA A 29 -1.79 -2.63 25.76
C ALA A 29 -2.59 -3.55 24.82
N LEU A 30 -3.60 -4.28 25.33
CA LEU A 30 -4.41 -5.20 24.53
C LEU A 30 -5.25 -4.44 23.49
N THR A 31 -5.85 -3.32 23.88
CA THR A 31 -6.68 -2.51 22.96
C THR A 31 -5.82 -1.78 21.94
N MET A 32 -4.67 -1.24 22.36
CA MET A 32 -3.71 -0.63 21.44
C MET A 32 -3.16 -1.64 20.43
N GLY A 33 -2.81 -2.85 20.88
CA GLY A 33 -2.33 -3.93 20.03
C GLY A 33 -3.38 -4.40 19.03
N ALA A 34 -4.64 -4.56 19.46
CA ALA A 34 -5.74 -4.93 18.57
C ALA A 34 -6.00 -3.86 17.49
N MET A 35 -6.02 -2.58 17.86
CA MET A 35 -6.17 -1.47 16.91
C MET A 35 -5.02 -1.44 15.88
N GLY A 36 -3.77 -1.60 16.34
CA GLY A 36 -2.62 -1.68 15.46
C GLY A 36 -2.68 -2.90 14.52
N GLY A 37 -3.08 -4.06 15.04
CA GLY A 37 -3.25 -5.30 14.28
C GLY A 37 -4.31 -5.19 13.20
N ILE A 38 -5.50 -4.67 13.53
CA ILE A 38 -6.58 -4.40 12.56
C ILE A 38 -6.09 -3.43 11.48
N GLY A 39 -5.38 -2.37 11.87
CA GLY A 39 -4.82 -1.40 10.93
C GLY A 39 -3.84 -2.04 9.94
N MET A 40 -2.95 -2.91 10.42
CA MET A 40 -1.97 -3.61 9.58
C MET A 40 -2.62 -4.66 8.68
N LEU A 41 -3.60 -5.43 9.19
CA LEU A 41 -4.37 -6.38 8.38
C LEU A 41 -5.15 -5.66 7.27
N SER A 42 -5.79 -4.53 7.58
CA SER A 42 -6.48 -3.72 6.59
C SER A 42 -5.52 -3.18 5.53
N ALA A 43 -4.33 -2.73 5.92
CA ALA A 43 -3.32 -2.24 4.99
C ALA A 43 -2.81 -3.35 4.05
N GLY A 44 -2.57 -4.56 4.58
CA GLY A 44 -2.08 -5.70 3.81
C GLY A 44 -3.14 -6.29 2.88
N LEU A 45 -4.34 -6.54 3.40
CA LEU A 45 -5.41 -7.23 2.66
C LEU A 45 -6.12 -6.32 1.65
N LEU A 46 -6.30 -5.04 1.99
CA LEU A 46 -7.07 -4.11 1.16
C LEU A 46 -6.20 -3.02 0.53
N GLY A 47 -5.28 -2.46 1.32
CA GLY A 47 -4.42 -1.37 0.86
C GLY A 47 -3.50 -1.79 -0.28
N GLY A 48 -2.63 -2.78 -0.06
CA GLY A 48 -1.66 -3.24 -1.06
C GLY A 48 -2.30 -3.62 -2.40
N PRO A 49 -3.24 -4.59 -2.42
CA PRO A 49 -3.92 -5.00 -3.65
C PRO A 49 -4.73 -3.88 -4.31
N GLY A 50 -5.41 -3.03 -3.53
CA GLY A 50 -6.17 -1.90 -4.08
C GLY A 50 -5.28 -0.81 -4.70
N ILE A 51 -4.07 -0.61 -4.18
CA ILE A 51 -3.07 0.27 -4.79
C ILE A 51 -2.55 -0.32 -6.09
N GLY A 52 -2.25 -1.62 -6.10
CA GLY A 52 -1.84 -2.36 -7.30
C GLY A 52 -2.88 -2.26 -8.41
N TYR A 53 -4.15 -2.54 -8.09
CA TYR A 53 -5.26 -2.42 -9.04
C TYR A 53 -5.36 -1.00 -9.63
N ASN A 54 -5.30 0.05 -8.81
CA ASN A 54 -5.37 1.43 -9.31
C ASN A 54 -4.17 1.75 -10.22
N GLN A 55 -2.97 1.31 -9.84
CA GLN A 55 -1.78 1.48 -10.66
C GLN A 55 -1.96 0.81 -12.02
N ASP A 56 -2.41 -0.45 -12.03
CA ASP A 56 -2.61 -1.22 -13.26
C ASP A 56 -3.74 -0.66 -14.12
N TYR A 57 -4.84 -0.20 -13.52
CA TYR A 57 -5.95 0.43 -14.25
C TYR A 57 -5.49 1.65 -15.07
N TYR A 58 -4.80 2.58 -14.41
CA TYR A 58 -4.32 3.79 -15.07
C TYR A 58 -3.12 3.54 -15.99
N ALA A 59 -2.26 2.57 -15.66
CA ALA A 59 -1.16 2.16 -16.53
C ALA A 59 -1.68 1.53 -17.83
N THR A 60 -2.64 0.61 -17.74
CA THR A 60 -3.29 0.00 -18.90
C THR A 60 -3.95 1.06 -19.77
N GLN A 61 -4.76 1.95 -19.20
CA GLN A 61 -5.44 3.01 -19.95
C GLN A 61 -4.43 3.92 -20.68
N LYS A 62 -3.31 4.24 -20.04
CA LYS A 62 -2.27 5.08 -20.64
C LYS A 62 -1.51 4.33 -21.73
N LEU A 63 -1.19 3.05 -21.53
CA LEU A 63 -0.48 2.24 -22.53
C LEU A 63 -1.34 2.01 -23.77
N GLU A 64 -2.63 1.74 -23.59
CA GLU A 64 -3.58 1.59 -24.69
C GLU A 64 -3.67 2.86 -25.55
N GLN A 65 -3.56 4.05 -24.93
CA GLN A 65 -3.52 5.34 -25.64
C GLN A 65 -2.18 5.61 -26.34
N LEU A 66 -1.06 5.22 -25.74
CA LEU A 66 0.28 5.45 -26.29
C LEU A 66 0.59 4.46 -27.42
N SER A 67 0.40 3.16 -27.17
CA SER A 67 0.75 2.07 -28.07
C SER A 67 -0.18 0.87 -27.86
N PRO A 68 -1.28 0.76 -28.64
CA PRO A 68 -2.18 -0.39 -28.61
C PRO A 68 -1.47 -1.71 -28.88
N GLN A 69 -0.43 -1.68 -29.71
CA GLN A 69 0.38 -2.87 -30.06
C GLN A 69 1.22 -3.35 -28.88
N ALA A 70 1.79 -2.43 -28.09
CA ALA A 70 2.48 -2.79 -26.86
C ALA A 70 1.48 -3.34 -25.84
N TYR A 71 0.30 -2.72 -25.72
CA TYR A 71 -0.74 -3.21 -24.82
C TYR A 71 -1.09 -4.68 -25.08
N GLU A 72 -1.34 -5.08 -26.33
CA GLU A 72 -1.65 -6.49 -26.66
C GLU A 72 -0.51 -7.46 -26.30
N ARG A 73 0.75 -7.05 -26.44
CA ARG A 73 1.91 -7.89 -26.11
C ARG A 73 2.09 -8.08 -24.61
N TYR A 74 1.87 -7.03 -23.83
CA TYR A 74 2.17 -6.97 -22.40
C TYR A 74 0.95 -7.17 -21.49
N ALA A 75 -0.27 -7.16 -22.02
CA ALA A 75 -1.47 -7.44 -21.24
C ALA A 75 -1.53 -8.90 -20.76
N VAL A 76 -2.20 -9.09 -19.62
CA VAL A 76 -2.59 -10.40 -19.11
C VAL A 76 -3.77 -10.95 -19.95
N ALA A 77 -3.81 -12.28 -20.14
CA ALA A 77 -4.88 -12.94 -20.87
C ALA A 77 -6.23 -12.80 -20.13
N ASP A 78 -6.21 -13.05 -18.82
CA ASP A 78 -7.36 -13.00 -17.95
C ASP A 78 -7.56 -11.60 -17.35
N LYS A 79 -8.83 -11.27 -17.09
CA LYS A 79 -9.19 -10.05 -16.38
C LYS A 79 -9.07 -10.27 -14.89
N SER A 80 -8.62 -9.25 -14.16
CA SER A 80 -8.63 -9.22 -12.71
C SER A 80 -9.54 -8.11 -12.20
N SER A 81 -10.26 -8.39 -11.13
CA SER A 81 -11.03 -7.39 -10.38
C SER A 81 -10.53 -7.33 -8.94
N PHE A 82 -10.77 -6.19 -8.30
CA PHE A 82 -10.49 -6.01 -6.89
C PHE A 82 -11.75 -5.59 -6.14
N LEU A 83 -12.22 -6.45 -5.22
CA LEU A 83 -13.45 -6.27 -4.46
C LEU A 83 -14.66 -6.02 -5.38
N PHE A 84 -15.17 -4.79 -5.41
CA PHE A 84 -16.34 -4.35 -6.16
C PHE A 84 -15.95 -3.46 -7.37
N LEU A 85 -14.66 -3.32 -7.66
CA LEU A 85 -14.16 -2.54 -8.78
C LEU A 85 -14.29 -3.31 -10.10
N PRO A 86 -14.42 -2.61 -11.24
CA PRO A 86 -14.60 -3.26 -12.54
C PRO A 86 -13.42 -4.16 -12.89
N GLU A 87 -13.70 -5.20 -13.68
CA GLU A 87 -12.67 -6.09 -14.21
C GLU A 87 -11.78 -5.35 -15.23
N ILE A 88 -10.46 -5.48 -15.06
CA ILE A 88 -9.46 -4.85 -15.93
C ILE A 88 -8.51 -5.90 -16.47
N LYS A 89 -8.02 -5.70 -17.70
CA LYS A 89 -6.86 -6.44 -18.21
C LYS A 89 -5.61 -5.64 -17.85
N GLY A 90 -4.99 -6.00 -16.73
CA GLY A 90 -3.74 -5.40 -16.27
C GLY A 90 -2.56 -5.76 -17.16
N LEU A 91 -1.41 -5.13 -16.87
CA LEU A 91 -0.14 -5.48 -17.49
C LEU A 91 0.48 -6.67 -16.76
N ASP A 92 1.05 -7.60 -17.51
CA ASP A 92 1.74 -8.76 -16.96
C ASP A 92 3.08 -8.32 -16.36
N GLY A 93 3.15 -8.32 -15.02
CA GLY A 93 4.33 -7.89 -14.28
C GLY A 93 5.60 -8.67 -14.64
N SER A 94 5.48 -9.95 -15.03
CA SER A 94 6.62 -10.75 -15.46
C SER A 94 7.14 -10.26 -16.81
N LYS A 95 6.25 -10.07 -17.79
CA LYS A 95 6.63 -9.54 -19.12
C LYS A 95 7.23 -8.13 -19.05
N VAL A 96 6.64 -7.26 -18.23
CA VAL A 96 7.14 -5.89 -18.00
C VAL A 96 8.51 -5.91 -17.29
N SER A 97 8.74 -6.85 -16.38
CA SER A 97 10.04 -6.99 -15.71
C SER A 97 11.12 -7.48 -16.66
N VAL A 98 10.80 -8.44 -17.54
CA VAL A 98 11.71 -8.89 -18.60
C VAL A 98 12.09 -7.74 -19.53
N LEU A 99 11.12 -6.92 -19.96
CA LEU A 99 11.36 -5.75 -20.79
C LEU A 99 12.30 -4.73 -20.14
N LYS A 100 12.17 -4.47 -18.82
CA LYS A 100 13.01 -3.51 -18.11
C LYS A 100 14.49 -3.88 -18.06
N ASN A 101 14.81 -5.18 -18.11
CA ASN A 101 16.16 -5.70 -17.97
C ASN A 101 16.65 -6.38 -19.26
N ASP A 102 16.02 -6.11 -20.41
CA ASP A 102 16.33 -6.72 -21.71
C ASP A 102 16.40 -8.26 -21.65
N GLY A 103 15.62 -8.89 -20.76
CA GLY A 103 15.60 -10.34 -20.58
C GLY A 103 16.84 -10.98 -19.92
N LYS A 104 17.73 -10.19 -19.30
CA LYS A 104 18.89 -10.72 -18.56
C LYS A 104 18.48 -11.67 -17.44
N ASP A 105 17.59 -11.22 -16.55
CA ASP A 105 17.11 -12.03 -15.41
C ASP A 105 16.41 -13.32 -15.88
N LEU A 106 15.70 -13.25 -17.02
CA LEU A 106 15.04 -14.41 -17.61
C LEU A 106 16.06 -15.42 -18.13
N THR A 107 17.12 -14.93 -18.77
CA THR A 107 18.21 -15.77 -19.27
C THR A 107 18.92 -16.46 -18.12
N GLU A 108 19.24 -15.72 -17.05
CA GLU A 108 19.83 -16.27 -15.83
C GLU A 108 18.91 -17.32 -15.17
N ALA A 109 17.61 -17.03 -15.06
CA ALA A 109 16.64 -17.98 -14.50
C ALA A 109 16.57 -19.27 -15.33
N VAL A 110 16.57 -19.18 -16.67
CA VAL A 110 16.59 -20.34 -17.56
C VAL A 110 17.89 -21.14 -17.39
N GLU A 111 19.05 -20.48 -17.21
CA GLU A 111 20.31 -21.16 -16.97
C GLU A 111 20.36 -21.90 -15.63
N VAL A 112 19.85 -21.29 -14.57
CA VAL A 112 19.76 -21.93 -13.24
C VAL A 112 18.87 -23.16 -13.30
N LEU A 113 17.70 -23.06 -13.94
CA LEU A 113 16.78 -24.19 -14.09
C LEU A 113 17.40 -25.35 -14.88
N LYS A 114 18.17 -25.04 -15.93
CA LYS A 114 18.95 -26.05 -16.68
C LYS A 114 20.00 -26.73 -15.81
N LYS A 115 20.72 -25.98 -14.97
CA LYS A 115 21.75 -26.52 -14.05
C LYS A 115 21.14 -27.40 -12.96
N GLU A 116 19.96 -27.03 -12.47
CA GLU A 116 19.24 -27.78 -11.44
C GLU A 116 18.37 -28.92 -11.99
N ASN A 117 18.32 -29.09 -13.32
CA ASN A 117 17.45 -30.04 -14.02
C ASN A 117 15.97 -29.93 -13.59
N LYS A 118 15.53 -28.70 -13.28
CA LYS A 118 14.14 -28.37 -12.93
C LYS A 118 13.45 -27.75 -14.14
N GLN A 119 12.20 -28.14 -14.35
CA GLN A 119 11.34 -27.52 -15.36
C GLN A 119 10.33 -26.61 -14.68
N ASP A 120 10.33 -25.35 -15.07
CA ASP A 120 9.28 -24.41 -14.73
C ASP A 120 8.53 -24.02 -16.01
N ALA A 121 7.25 -24.38 -16.07
CA ALA A 121 6.40 -24.09 -17.21
C ALA A 121 6.23 -22.57 -17.42
N SER A 122 6.26 -21.78 -16.35
CA SER A 122 6.07 -20.32 -16.39
C SER A 122 7.28 -19.64 -17.02
N ILE A 123 8.48 -20.00 -16.58
CA ILE A 123 9.74 -19.45 -17.11
C ILE A 123 9.95 -19.88 -18.57
N SER A 124 9.59 -21.12 -18.90
CA SER A 124 9.69 -21.62 -20.27
C SER A 124 8.73 -20.89 -21.22
N ALA A 125 7.48 -20.67 -20.80
CA ALA A 125 6.50 -19.88 -21.56
C ALA A 125 6.92 -18.42 -21.71
N LEU A 126 7.49 -17.83 -20.65
CA LEU A 126 7.98 -16.44 -20.67
C LEU A 126 9.17 -16.28 -21.61
N ASN A 127 10.10 -17.24 -21.64
CA ASN A 127 11.23 -17.25 -22.57
C ASN A 127 10.77 -17.39 -24.03
N GLN A 128 9.79 -18.27 -24.28
CA GLN A 128 9.22 -18.42 -25.63
C GLN A 128 8.53 -17.13 -26.11
N TRP A 129 7.80 -16.45 -25.22
CA TRP A 129 7.21 -15.14 -25.53
C TRP A 129 8.29 -14.08 -25.78
N TRP A 130 9.33 -14.01 -24.95
CA TRP A 130 10.39 -13.01 -25.05
C TRP A 130 11.14 -13.09 -26.38
N GLN A 131 11.42 -14.30 -26.90
CA GLN A 131 12.05 -14.49 -28.21
C GLN A 131 11.28 -13.84 -29.37
N GLY A 132 9.96 -13.71 -29.25
CA GLY A 132 9.13 -12.99 -30.23
C GLY A 132 9.02 -11.49 -29.95
N ALA A 133 9.00 -11.10 -28.67
CA ALA A 133 8.78 -9.73 -28.23
C ALA A 133 10.04 -8.86 -28.21
N GLU A 134 11.23 -9.45 -28.08
CA GLU A 134 12.54 -8.77 -27.96
C GLU A 134 12.77 -7.75 -29.10
N LYS A 135 12.34 -8.07 -30.31
CA LYS A 135 12.46 -7.18 -31.49
C LYS A 135 11.70 -5.86 -31.35
N PHE A 136 10.64 -5.86 -30.55
CA PHE A 136 9.80 -4.69 -30.30
C PHE A 136 10.17 -3.98 -28.98
N ALA A 137 11.03 -4.59 -28.16
CA ALA A 137 11.43 -4.07 -26.86
C ALA A 137 11.96 -2.63 -26.91
N PRO A 138 12.84 -2.22 -27.84
CA PRO A 138 13.34 -0.83 -27.89
C PRO A 138 12.25 0.21 -28.17
N LYS A 139 11.16 -0.20 -28.82
CA LYS A 139 10.02 0.66 -29.13
C LYS A 139 9.01 0.66 -27.98
N ASP A 140 8.80 -0.48 -27.34
CA ASP A 140 7.78 -0.66 -26.30
C ASP A 140 8.25 -0.21 -24.92
N GLU A 141 9.55 -0.31 -24.63
CA GLU A 141 10.15 0.09 -23.34
C GLU A 141 9.76 1.50 -22.89
N PRO A 142 9.93 2.57 -23.70
CA PRO A 142 9.58 3.92 -23.26
C PRO A 142 8.09 4.07 -22.96
N ASP A 143 7.21 3.49 -23.78
CA ASP A 143 5.75 3.61 -23.63
C ASP A 143 5.25 2.83 -22.41
N VAL A 144 5.74 1.60 -22.21
CA VAL A 144 5.42 0.77 -21.04
C VAL A 144 5.94 1.42 -19.75
N LYS A 145 7.15 2.01 -19.80
CA LYS A 145 7.73 2.73 -18.66
C LYS A 145 6.92 3.99 -18.34
N GLU A 146 6.54 4.78 -19.34
CA GLU A 146 5.70 5.97 -19.14
C GLU A 146 4.34 5.59 -18.55
N ALA A 147 3.70 4.56 -19.10
CA ALA A 147 2.43 4.03 -18.62
C ALA A 147 2.53 3.60 -17.14
N GLY A 148 3.57 2.85 -16.78
CA GLY A 148 3.82 2.44 -15.39
C GLY A 148 4.04 3.62 -14.44
N ILE A 149 4.80 4.65 -14.86
CA ILE A 149 5.02 5.87 -14.07
C ILE A 149 3.69 6.64 -13.90
N TYR A 150 2.90 6.75 -14.96
CA TYR A 150 1.60 7.41 -14.92
C TYR A 150 0.65 6.70 -13.96
N GLY A 151 0.55 5.37 -14.07
CA GLY A 151 -0.23 4.53 -13.16
C GLY A 151 0.17 4.73 -11.70
N GLY A 152 1.47 4.69 -11.41
CA GLY A 152 2.00 4.93 -10.06
C GLY A 152 1.66 6.33 -9.52
N ARG A 153 1.78 7.37 -10.35
CA ARG A 153 1.40 8.75 -9.96
C ARG A 153 -0.09 8.87 -9.65
N MET A 154 -0.94 8.22 -10.43
CA MET A 154 -2.39 8.24 -10.21
C MET A 154 -2.78 7.44 -8.96
N ALA A 155 -2.20 6.26 -8.76
CA ALA A 155 -2.38 5.49 -7.53
C ALA A 155 -1.96 6.30 -6.30
N LEU A 156 -0.83 7.03 -6.36
CA LEU A 156 -0.39 7.94 -5.29
C LEU A 156 -1.36 9.09 -5.02
N LYS A 157 -2.03 9.62 -6.05
CA LYS A 157 -3.06 10.66 -5.86
C LYS A 157 -4.31 10.08 -5.18
N CYS A 158 -4.80 8.94 -5.65
CA CYS A 158 -5.97 8.27 -5.06
C CYS A 158 -5.70 7.90 -3.60
N THR A 159 -4.54 7.32 -3.31
CA THR A 159 -4.15 6.98 -1.93
C THR A 159 -3.96 8.18 -1.03
N ALA A 160 -3.45 9.31 -1.54
CA ALA A 160 -3.29 10.53 -0.75
C ALA A 160 -4.64 11.14 -0.31
N LEU A 161 -5.76 10.78 -0.97
CA LEU A 161 -7.09 11.19 -0.52
C LEU A 161 -7.46 10.53 0.82
N VAL A 162 -7.03 9.30 1.08
CA VAL A 162 -7.38 8.59 2.32
C VAL A 162 -6.87 9.33 3.56
N PRO A 163 -5.57 9.70 3.69
CA PRO A 163 -5.11 10.51 4.80
C PRO A 163 -5.74 11.91 4.84
N LEU A 164 -6.10 12.48 3.70
CA LEU A 164 -6.79 13.78 3.66
C LEU A 164 -8.19 13.69 4.28
N PHE A 165 -8.96 12.65 3.94
CA PHE A 165 -10.25 12.37 4.57
C PHE A 165 -10.11 12.04 6.06
N MET A 166 -9.09 11.27 6.42
CA MET A 166 -8.79 11.02 7.84
C MET A 166 -8.49 12.32 8.57
N ALA A 167 -7.61 13.18 8.03
CA ALA A 167 -7.29 14.48 8.62
C ALA A 167 -8.53 15.35 8.82
N PHE A 168 -9.45 15.34 7.84
CA PHE A 168 -10.76 16.00 7.98
C PHE A 168 -11.60 15.40 9.12
N GLY A 169 -11.66 14.06 9.24
CA GLY A 169 -12.34 13.38 10.35
C GLY A 169 -11.74 13.73 11.71
N TYR A 170 -10.42 13.74 11.84
CA TYR A 170 -9.76 14.18 13.08
C TYR A 170 -9.98 15.66 13.36
N PHE A 171 -10.01 16.51 12.35
CA PHE A 171 -10.35 17.92 12.53
C PHE A 171 -11.76 18.09 13.11
N ILE A 172 -12.75 17.31 12.63
CA ILE A 172 -14.09 17.28 13.23
C ILE A 172 -14.04 16.80 14.68
N LEU A 173 -13.27 15.74 14.99
CA LEU A 173 -13.10 15.26 16.37
C LEU A 173 -12.49 16.33 17.28
N VAL A 174 -11.50 17.08 16.80
CA VAL A 174 -10.90 18.20 17.55
C VAL A 174 -11.94 19.27 17.87
N LEU A 175 -12.77 19.67 16.89
CA LEU A 175 -13.86 20.62 17.12
C LEU A 175 -14.89 20.07 18.12
N TYR A 176 -15.25 18.80 18.00
CA TYR A 176 -16.15 18.12 18.93
C TYR A 176 -15.61 18.13 20.37
N PHE A 177 -14.34 17.76 20.57
CA PHE A 177 -13.72 17.77 21.91
C PHE A 177 -13.58 19.18 22.48
N ARG A 178 -13.24 20.15 21.64
CA ARG A 178 -13.20 21.56 22.02
C ARG A 178 -14.56 22.06 22.49
N SER A 179 -15.65 21.61 21.85
CA SER A 179 -17.02 21.97 22.26
C SER A 179 -17.48 21.31 23.57
N LYS A 180 -16.91 20.15 23.93
CA LYS A 180 -17.25 19.41 25.16
C LYS A 180 -16.43 19.78 26.39
N GLY A 181 -15.54 20.78 26.29
CA GLY A 181 -14.75 21.27 27.43
C GLY A 181 -13.30 20.73 27.51
N GLY A 182 -12.83 20.01 26.48
CA GLY A 182 -11.44 19.55 26.41
C GLY A 182 -11.09 18.42 27.40
N TYR A 183 -9.79 18.24 27.64
CA TYR A 183 -9.27 17.24 28.59
C TYR A 183 -9.39 17.79 30.02
N GLN A 184 -10.19 17.13 30.86
CA GLN A 184 -10.31 17.45 32.28
C GLN A 184 -9.64 16.35 33.10
N VAL A 185 -8.61 16.71 33.86
CA VAL A 185 -7.95 15.82 34.81
C VAL A 185 -8.81 15.77 36.08
N GLU A 186 -9.60 14.72 36.25
CA GLU A 186 -10.30 14.47 37.52
C GLU A 186 -9.43 13.62 38.46
N VAL A 187 -9.05 14.20 39.60
CA VAL A 187 -8.31 13.51 40.66
C VAL A 187 -9.30 12.68 41.49
N LEU A 188 -9.25 11.35 41.36
CA LEU A 188 -10.28 10.49 41.95
C LEU A 188 -10.07 10.21 43.46
N HIS A 189 -8.86 10.30 44.02
CA HIS A 189 -8.59 10.28 45.47
C HIS A 189 -7.18 10.85 45.80
N GLY A 190 -7.07 11.77 46.78
CA GLY A 190 -5.79 12.28 47.33
C GLY A 190 -5.41 13.71 46.90
N LYS A 191 -4.56 14.38 47.72
CA LYS A 191 -4.03 15.74 47.46
C LYS A 191 -3.41 15.85 46.07
N GLU A 192 -3.52 17.04 45.46
CA GLU A 192 -2.82 17.40 44.21
C GLU A 192 -1.34 16.97 44.28
N PRO A 193 -0.89 16.06 43.41
CA PRO A 193 0.50 15.65 43.40
C PRO A 193 1.35 16.71 42.69
N GLU A 194 2.51 17.03 43.25
CA GLU A 194 3.57 17.75 42.55
C GLU A 194 4.24 16.79 41.54
N GLY A 195 3.95 16.93 40.24
CA GLY A 195 4.72 16.30 39.15
C GLY A 195 3.96 15.39 38.17
N GLU A 196 4.67 14.91 37.14
CA GLU A 196 4.17 14.15 35.96
C GLU A 196 3.91 12.64 36.22
N HIS A 197 3.28 12.27 37.32
CA HIS A 197 2.95 10.86 37.57
C HIS A 197 1.51 10.52 37.16
N TYR A 198 1.28 10.42 35.85
CA TYR A 198 0.13 9.75 35.27
C TYR A 198 0.57 8.87 34.10
N THR A 199 1.21 7.74 34.38
CA THR A 199 1.33 6.65 33.40
C THR A 199 0.72 5.39 34.00
N GLY A 200 -0.36 4.93 33.38
CA GLY A 200 -1.13 3.74 33.79
C GLY A 200 -0.38 2.44 33.55
N GLY A 201 0.74 2.26 34.23
CA GLY A 201 1.37 0.95 34.44
C GLY A 201 0.93 0.44 35.81
N VAL A 202 0.38 -0.78 35.87
CA VAL A 202 0.26 -1.49 37.15
C VAL A 202 1.67 -1.70 37.70
N GLU A 203 1.90 -1.40 38.99
CA GLU A 203 3.16 -1.69 39.66
C GLU A 203 3.51 -3.17 39.44
N GLY A 204 4.64 -3.43 38.78
CA GLY A 204 5.18 -4.78 38.64
C GLY A 204 5.46 -5.36 40.03
N PRO A 205 5.42 -6.70 40.19
CA PRO A 205 5.58 -7.33 41.50
C PRO A 205 6.95 -6.98 42.07
N VAL A 206 6.95 -6.07 43.05
CA VAL A 206 8.14 -5.76 43.85
C VAL A 206 8.33 -6.94 44.80
N LYS A 207 9.56 -7.49 44.82
CA LYS A 207 9.97 -8.63 45.65
C LYS A 207 9.68 -8.42 47.14
#